data_AF-A0A4R8EJ22-F1
#
_entry.id   AF-A0A4R8EJ22-F1
#
_cell.length_a   1.000
_cell.length_b   1.000
_cell.length_c   1.000
_cell.angle_alpha   90.00
_cell.angle_beta   90.00
_cell.angle_gamma   90.00
#
_symmetry.space_group_name_H-M   'P 1'
#
loop_
_entity.id
_entity.type
_entity.pdbx_description
1 polymer ?
#
loop_
_entity_poly.entity_id
_entity_poly.type
_entity_poly.pdbx_seq_one_letter_code
_entity_poly.pdbx_strand_id
1 'polypeptide(L)'
;MFKYDLPAAVPTLHNLKKTIDHFLSDSITLNSIDKIGAQSEFAIEVAAILSGFTNNAQVYNLDFQYKKLVQIISDIHNLNLAVNNEIPEWLENELELVFHKIRNILLVLEIELN
;
A
#
# COMPACT_ATOMS: atom_id res chain seq x y z
N MET A 1 20.68 -13.49 -14.40
CA MET A 1 19.48 -14.05 -15.05
C MET A 1 18.41 -14.13 -13.96
N PHE A 2 17.54 -13.11 -13.86
CA PHE A 2 16.46 -13.07 -12.87
C PHE A 2 15.45 -14.16 -13.23
N LYS A 3 15.35 -15.17 -12.38
CA LYS A 3 14.58 -16.40 -12.59
C LYS A 3 13.56 -16.59 -11.47
N TYR A 4 12.98 -15.49 -11.01
CA TYR A 4 11.73 -15.48 -10.25
C TYR A 4 10.69 -14.74 -11.09
N ASP A 5 9.53 -15.37 -11.19
CA ASP A 5 8.54 -15.20 -12.25
C ASP A 5 7.98 -13.77 -12.34
N LEU A 6 8.42 -13.04 -13.36
CA LEU A 6 7.65 -11.92 -13.95
C LEU A 6 6.14 -12.24 -14.06
N PRO A 7 5.72 -13.47 -14.45
CA PRO A 7 4.31 -13.87 -14.45
C PRO A 7 3.59 -13.84 -13.10
N ALA A 8 4.29 -14.02 -11.97
CA ALA A 8 3.68 -14.02 -10.63
C ALA A 8 3.59 -12.60 -10.03
N ALA A 9 4.48 -11.70 -10.47
CA ALA A 9 4.50 -10.31 -10.03
C ALA A 9 3.35 -9.49 -10.63
N VAL A 10 2.95 -9.77 -11.89
CA VAL A 10 1.89 -9.02 -12.59
C VAL A 10 0.51 -9.14 -11.91
N PRO A 11 0.02 -10.34 -11.53
CA PRO A 11 -1.23 -10.48 -10.77
C PRO A 11 -1.17 -9.76 -9.41
N THR A 12 -0.03 -9.85 -8.71
CA THR A 12 0.19 -9.20 -7.41
C THR A 12 0.14 -7.67 -7.54
N LEU A 13 0.78 -7.11 -8.56
CA LEU A 13 0.72 -5.68 -8.88
C LEU A 13 -0.71 -5.21 -9.19
N HIS A 14 -1.45 -6.01 -9.97
CA HIS A 14 -2.82 -5.69 -10.34
C HIS A 14 -3.76 -5.68 -9.12
N ASN A 15 -3.64 -6.67 -8.24
CA ASN A 15 -4.41 -6.73 -7.00
C ASN A 15 -4.11 -5.56 -6.08
N LEU A 16 -2.82 -5.25 -5.85
CA LEU A 16 -2.41 -4.10 -5.04
C LEU A 16 -2.99 -2.81 -5.61
N LYS A 17 -2.87 -2.57 -6.91
CA LYS A 17 -3.46 -1.39 -7.55
C LYS A 17 -4.97 -1.31 -7.34
N LYS A 18 -5.68 -2.42 -7.53
CA LYS A 18 -7.14 -2.49 -7.32
C LYS A 18 -7.51 -2.15 -5.89
N THR A 19 -6.77 -2.68 -4.91
CA THR A 19 -6.95 -2.36 -3.50
C THR A 19 -6.75 -0.85 -3.28
N ILE A 20 -5.63 -0.29 -3.74
CA ILE A 20 -5.33 1.14 -3.61
C ILE A 20 -6.40 2.02 -4.28
N ASP A 21 -6.83 1.68 -5.50
CA ASP A 21 -7.85 2.42 -6.23
C ASP A 21 -9.20 2.40 -5.49
N HIS A 22 -9.56 1.29 -4.85
CA HIS A 22 -10.75 1.21 -4.00
C HIS A 22 -10.64 2.10 -2.74
N PHE A 23 -9.46 2.18 -2.12
CA PHE A 23 -9.24 3.10 -1.00
C PHE A 23 -9.32 4.57 -1.41
N LEU A 24 -8.88 4.89 -2.63
CA LEU A 24 -8.94 6.25 -3.15
C LEU A 24 -10.35 6.65 -3.64
N SER A 25 -11.24 5.69 -3.91
CA SER A 25 -12.61 5.96 -4.36
C SER A 25 -13.63 6.07 -3.23
N ASP A 26 -13.35 5.43 -2.10
CA ASP A 26 -14.27 5.31 -0.97
C ASP A 26 -13.86 6.25 0.17
N SER A 27 -14.83 6.67 0.99
CA SER A 27 -14.52 7.34 2.25
C SER A 27 -13.68 6.42 3.14
N ILE A 28 -12.54 6.91 3.63
CA ILE A 28 -11.64 6.10 4.44
C ILE A 28 -12.29 5.90 5.81
N THR A 29 -12.61 4.65 6.14
CA THR A 29 -13.12 4.29 7.47
C THR A 29 -12.09 3.48 8.24
N LEU A 30 -12.24 3.39 9.55
CA LEU A 30 -11.41 2.53 10.39
C LEU A 30 -11.42 1.06 9.90
N ASN A 31 -12.60 0.56 9.52
CA ASN A 31 -12.76 -0.80 8.96
C ASN A 31 -12.04 -0.96 7.61
N SER A 32 -11.99 0.10 6.80
CA SER A 32 -11.19 0.09 5.58
C SER A 32 -9.71 -0.01 5.95
N ILE A 33 -9.21 0.81 6.88
CA ILE A 33 -7.81 0.79 7.33
C ILE A 33 -7.35 -0.58 7.84
N ASP A 34 -8.18 -1.27 8.62
CA ASP A 34 -7.83 -2.60 9.14
C ASP A 34 -7.53 -3.62 8.02
N LYS A 35 -8.18 -3.47 6.86
CA LYS A 35 -8.00 -4.36 5.70
C LYS A 35 -6.66 -4.16 4.98
N ILE A 36 -5.88 -3.14 5.32
CA ILE A 36 -4.55 -2.86 4.74
C ILE A 36 -3.46 -2.70 5.79
N GLY A 37 -3.79 -2.90 7.07
CA GLY A 37 -2.85 -2.86 8.17
C GLY A 37 -1.80 -3.97 8.10
N ALA A 38 -0.87 -3.94 9.05
CA ALA A 38 0.12 -5.01 9.19
C ALA A 38 -0.61 -6.34 9.43
N GLN A 39 -0.36 -7.35 8.59
CA GLN A 39 -1.03 -8.67 8.52
C GLN A 39 -2.25 -8.79 7.58
N SER A 40 -2.59 -7.75 6.82
CA SER A 40 -3.59 -7.83 5.74
C SER A 40 -3.12 -8.63 4.52
N GLU A 41 -4.06 -9.02 3.64
CA GLU A 41 -3.72 -9.53 2.30
C GLU A 41 -2.85 -8.54 1.53
N PHE A 42 -3.14 -7.24 1.67
CA PHE A 42 -2.32 -6.16 1.12
C PHE A 42 -0.87 -6.21 1.63
N ALA A 43 -0.66 -6.43 2.93
CA ALA A 43 0.68 -6.59 3.50
C ALA A 43 1.45 -7.80 2.92
N ILE A 44 0.75 -8.91 2.69
CA ILE A 44 1.32 -10.12 2.10
C ILE A 44 1.75 -9.86 0.64
N GLU A 45 0.90 -9.20 -0.13
CA GLU A 45 1.17 -8.85 -1.53
C GLU A 45 2.34 -7.85 -1.65
N VAL A 46 2.39 -6.83 -0.80
CA VAL A 46 3.55 -5.92 -0.75
C VAL A 46 4.82 -6.69 -0.42
N ALA A 47 4.81 -7.55 0.60
CA ALA A 47 5.98 -8.35 0.98
C ALA A 47 6.48 -9.25 -0.16
N ALA A 48 5.56 -9.82 -0.95
CA ALA A 48 5.91 -10.61 -2.13
C ALA A 48 6.70 -9.77 -3.15
N ILE A 49 6.26 -8.54 -3.45
CA ILE A 49 6.99 -7.61 -4.34
C ILE A 49 8.37 -7.27 -3.76
N LEU A 50 8.43 -6.93 -2.47
CA LEU A 50 9.69 -6.55 -1.81
C LEU A 50 10.73 -7.69 -1.84
N SER A 51 10.27 -8.93 -1.69
CA SER A 51 11.13 -10.12 -1.73
C SER A 51 11.63 -10.47 -3.14
N GLY A 52 10.84 -10.17 -4.18
CA GLY A 52 11.14 -10.55 -5.56
C GLY A 52 12.10 -9.61 -6.29
N PHE A 53 12.19 -8.35 -5.88
CA PHE A 53 12.82 -7.28 -6.68
C PHE A 53 13.75 -6.37 -5.87
N THR A 54 14.60 -6.97 -5.04
CA THR A 54 15.44 -6.27 -4.05
C THR A 54 16.42 -5.23 -4.61
N ASN A 55 16.72 -5.24 -5.90
CA ASN A 55 17.63 -4.27 -6.55
C ASN A 55 16.91 -3.18 -7.37
N ASN A 56 15.58 -3.12 -7.34
CA ASN A 56 14.81 -2.11 -8.09
C ASN A 56 14.54 -0.88 -7.19
N ALA A 57 14.86 0.32 -7.69
CA ALA A 57 14.67 1.58 -6.98
C ALA A 57 13.20 1.85 -6.58
N GLN A 58 12.25 1.45 -7.42
CA GLN A 58 10.82 1.57 -7.15
C GLN A 58 10.37 0.63 -6.04
N VAL A 59 10.99 -0.55 -5.91
CA VAL A 59 10.72 -1.47 -4.80
C VAL A 59 11.20 -0.91 -3.47
N TYR A 60 12.34 -0.21 -3.44
CA TYR A 60 12.76 0.56 -2.27
C TYR A 60 11.80 1.70 -1.92
N ASN A 61 11.32 2.43 -2.94
CA ASN A 61 10.32 3.49 -2.73
C ASN A 61 9.01 2.90 -2.21
N LEU A 62 8.59 1.74 -2.71
CA LEU A 62 7.40 1.03 -2.25
C LEU A 62 7.53 0.64 -0.77
N ASP A 63 8.66 0.04 -0.37
CA ASP A 63 8.95 -0.32 1.02
C ASP A 63 8.87 0.90 1.94
N PHE A 64 9.46 2.03 1.52
CA PHE A 64 9.41 3.26 2.29
C PHE A 64 7.98 3.79 2.47
N GLN A 65 7.19 3.87 1.39
CA GLN A 65 5.80 4.34 1.49
C GLN A 65 4.93 3.37 2.27
N TYR A 66 5.14 2.06 2.12
CA TYR A 66 4.41 1.04 2.86
C TYR A 66 4.69 1.11 4.37
N LYS A 67 5.96 1.29 4.78
CA LYS A 67 6.30 1.52 6.19
C LYS A 67 5.63 2.77 6.75
N LYS A 68 5.55 3.85 5.96
CA LYS A 68 4.84 5.05 6.35
C LYS A 68 3.34 4.80 6.52
N LEU A 69 2.71 4.05 5.61
CA LEU A 69 1.32 3.63 5.72
C LEU A 69 1.07 2.87 7.04
N VAL A 70 1.88 1.86 7.33
CA VAL A 70 1.77 1.06 8.57
C VAL A 70 1.92 1.94 9.81
N GLN A 71 2.84 2.91 9.80
CA GLN A 71 3.00 3.85 10.91
C GLN A 71 1.75 4.70 11.12
N ILE A 72 1.19 5.29 10.05
CA ILE A 72 -0.04 6.09 10.12
C ILE A 72 -1.20 5.27 10.69
N ILE A 73 -1.38 4.04 10.20
CA ILE A 73 -2.41 3.13 10.69
C ILE A 73 -2.23 2.83 12.18
N SER A 74 -0.99 2.56 12.61
CA SER A 74 -0.67 2.35 14.02
C SER A 74 -0.96 3.59 14.86
N ASP A 75 -0.70 4.79 14.36
CA ASP A 75 -0.96 6.04 15.07
C ASP A 75 -2.47 6.28 15.24
N ILE A 76 -3.28 5.99 14.21
CA ILE A 76 -4.76 6.04 14.29
C ILE A 76 -5.27 5.18 15.45
N HIS A 77 -4.76 3.95 15.57
CA HIS A 77 -5.15 3.02 16.62
C HIS A 77 -4.64 3.44 18.00
N ASN A 78 -3.34 3.75 18.11
CA ASN A 78 -2.69 4.00 19.40
C ASN A 78 -3.12 5.31 20.04
N LEU A 79 -3.34 6.34 19.23
CA LEU A 79 -3.79 7.65 19.69
C LEU A 79 -5.32 7.73 19.78
N ASN A 80 -6.03 6.65 19.43
CA ASN A 80 -7.48 6.57 19.39
C ASN A 80 -8.11 7.80 18.69
N LEU A 81 -7.51 8.16 17.55
CA LEU A 81 -7.86 9.39 16.84
C LEU A 81 -9.20 9.29 16.12
N ALA A 82 -9.74 8.09 15.97
CA ALA A 82 -11.05 7.87 15.39
C ALA A 82 -12.17 8.26 16.38
N VAL A 83 -13.03 9.20 15.97
CA VAL A 83 -14.24 9.58 16.72
C VAL A 83 -15.44 9.17 15.88
N ASN A 84 -16.36 8.39 16.45
CA ASN A 84 -17.52 7.84 15.70
C ASN A 84 -17.14 7.08 14.41
N ASN A 85 -16.00 6.37 14.41
CA ASN A 85 -15.42 5.66 13.26
C ASN A 85 -14.91 6.56 12.11
N GLU A 86 -14.79 7.87 12.34
CA GLU A 86 -14.24 8.83 11.39
C GLU A 86 -12.82 9.22 11.80
N ILE A 87 -11.91 9.27 10.82
CA ILE A 87 -10.50 9.65 11.01
C ILE A 87 -10.38 11.17 10.90
N PRO A 88 -9.49 11.83 11.66
CA PRO A 88 -9.29 13.27 11.51
C PRO A 88 -8.85 13.63 10.08
N GLU A 89 -9.41 14.72 9.54
CA GLU A 89 -9.17 15.17 8.15
C GLU A 89 -7.68 15.27 7.78
N TRP A 90 -6.84 15.79 8.67
CA TRP A 90 -5.39 15.91 8.41
C TRP A 90 -4.72 14.54 8.18
N LEU A 91 -5.22 13.49 8.83
CA LEU A 91 -4.69 12.14 8.77
C LEU A 91 -5.28 11.36 7.60
N GLU A 92 -6.54 11.61 7.25
CA GLU A 92 -7.13 11.21 5.97
C GLU A 92 -6.32 11.74 4.78
N ASN A 93 -6.00 13.04 4.80
CA ASN A 93 -5.16 13.66 3.77
C ASN A 93 -3.76 13.02 3.69
N GLU A 94 -3.15 12.71 4.83
CA GLU A 94 -1.86 12.01 4.85
C GLU A 94 -1.95 10.59 4.28
N LEU A 95 -3.01 9.84 4.61
CA LEU A 95 -3.28 8.53 4.06
C LEU A 95 -3.44 8.61 2.54
N GLU A 96 -4.31 9.49 2.05
CA GLU A 96 -4.56 9.68 0.61
C GLU A 96 -3.27 9.99 -0.15
N LEU A 97 -2.42 10.87 0.39
CA LEU A 97 -1.11 11.19 -0.20
C LEU A 97 -0.18 9.97 -0.28
N VAL A 98 -0.17 9.12 0.75
CA VAL A 98 0.64 7.88 0.75
C VAL A 98 0.08 6.87 -0.25
N PHE A 99 -1.25 6.70 -0.31
CA PHE A 99 -1.91 5.84 -1.28
C PHE A 99 -1.62 6.26 -2.73
N HIS A 100 -1.70 7.56 -3.03
CA HIS A 100 -1.34 8.07 -4.35
C HIS A 100 0.12 7.79 -4.72
N LYS A 101 1.05 7.92 -3.75
CA LYS A 101 2.46 7.58 -3.99
C LYS A 101 2.65 6.10 -4.26
N ILE A 102 2.02 5.23 -3.47
CA ILE A 102 2.05 3.78 -3.69
C ILE A 102 1.49 3.44 -5.07
N ARG A 103 0.32 3.98 -5.44
CA ARG A 103 -0.29 3.79 -6.76
C ARG A 103 0.67 4.14 -7.90
N ASN A 104 1.32 5.31 -7.81
CA ASN A 104 2.26 5.76 -8.84
C ASN A 104 3.47 4.85 -8.94
N ILE A 105 4.00 4.38 -7.81
CA ILE A 105 5.11 3.41 -7.78
C ILE A 105 4.71 2.09 -8.43
N LEU A 106 3.52 1.56 -8.11
CA LEU A 106 3.00 0.33 -8.70
C LEU A 106 2.78 0.45 -10.22
N LEU A 107 2.34 1.62 -10.70
CA LEU A 107 2.22 1.91 -12.13
C LEU A 107 3.58 1.88 -12.84
N VAL A 108 4.61 2.48 -12.25
CA VAL A 108 5.96 2.45 -12.82
C VAL A 108 6.51 1.02 -12.83
N LEU A 109 6.32 0.27 -11.74
CA LEU A 109 6.72 -1.15 -11.68
C LEU A 109 6.04 -2.00 -12.74
N GLU A 110 4.75 -1.80 -12.98
CA GLU A 110 4.01 -2.50 -14.04
C GLU A 110 4.57 -2.16 -15.44
N ILE A 111 4.97 -0.90 -15.69
CA ILE A 111 5.60 -0.51 -16.96
C ILE A 111 7.00 -1.14 -17.10
N GLU A 112 7.80 -1.16 -16.02
CA GLU A 112 9.15 -1.74 -16.03
C GLU A 112 9.17 -3.26 -16.18
N LEU A 113 8.06 -3.94 -15.83
CA LEU A 113 7.92 -5.39 -15.86
C LEU A 113 7.14 -5.90 -17.09
N ASN A 114 6.57 -5.03 -17.91
CA ASN A 114 5.96 -5.39 -19.20
C ASN A 114 6.94 -5.21 -20.37
#